data_AF-A0A2V5R0M8-F1
#
_entry.id   AF-A0A2V5R0M8-F1
#
_cell.length_a   1.000
_cell.length_b   1.000
_cell.length_c   1.000
_cell.angle_alpha   90.00
_cell.angle_beta   90.00
_cell.angle_gamma   90.00
#
_symmetry.space_group_name_H-M   'P 1'
#
loop_
_entity.id
_entity.type
_entity.pdbx_description
1 polymer ?
#
loop_
_entity_poly.entity_id
_entity_poly.type
_entity_poly.pdbx_seq_one_letter_code
_entity_poly.pdbx_strand_id
1 'polypeptide(L)' 'MIWELRKTGLQAEAERPISVYYDGQLVGAFTADLLVNDRLEFKKKFRVRKQESVSL' A
#
# COMPACT_ATOMS: atom_id res chain seq x y z
N MET A 1 2.58 -6.34 -12.41
CA MET A 1 2.59 -7.04 -11.10
C MET A 1 1.29 -7.80 -10.85
N ILE A 2 0.11 -7.15 -10.86
CA ILE A 2 -1.19 -7.81 -10.62
C ILE A 2 -1.44 -9.05 -11.51
N TRP A 3 -1.07 -8.97 -12.80
CA TRP A 3 -1.22 -10.06 -13.75
C TRP A 3 -0.39 -11.31 -13.38
N GLU A 4 0.85 -11.11 -12.93
CA GLU A 4 1.72 -12.21 -12.53
C GLU A 4 1.23 -12.88 -11.23
N LEU A 5 0.70 -12.10 -10.28
CA LEU A 5 0.07 -12.64 -9.08
C LEU A 5 -1.14 -13.52 -9.44
N ARG A 6 -1.99 -13.06 -10.37
CA ARG A 6 -3.14 -13.82 -10.83
C ARG A 6 -2.76 -15.13 -11.52
N LYS A 7 -1.69 -15.16 -12.31
CA LYS A 7 -1.17 -16.41 -12.92
C LYS A 7 -0.79 -17.46 -11.88
N THR A 8 -0.35 -17.04 -10.69
CA THR A 8 -0.03 -17.94 -9.57
C THR A 8 -1.25 -18.37 -8.75
N GLY A 9 -2.46 -18.00 -9.19
CA GLY A 9 -3.72 -18.34 -8.50
C GLY A 9 -4.10 -17.39 -7.36
N LEU A 10 -3.37 -16.28 -7.18
CA LEU A 10 -3.69 -15.29 -6.15
C LEU A 10 -4.80 -14.35 -6.61
N GLN A 11 -5.72 -14.02 -5.71
CA GLN A 11 -6.73 -12.99 -5.93
C GLN A 11 -6.08 -11.63 -5.67
N ALA A 12 -5.80 -10.88 -6.73
CA ALA A 12 -5.16 -9.58 -6.65
C ALA A 12 -6.03 -8.49 -7.27
N GLU A 13 -6.23 -7.40 -6.52
CA GLU A 13 -7.01 -6.22 -6.89
C GLU A 13 -6.16 -4.97 -6.73
N ALA A 14 -6.26 -4.04 -7.68
CA ALA A 14 -5.61 -2.73 -7.60
C ALA A 14 -6.63 -1.67 -7.22
N GLU A 15 -6.17 -0.61 -6.54
CA GLU A 15 -6.97 0.57 -6.20
C GLU A 15 -8.28 0.25 -5.46
N ARG A 16 -8.25 -0.75 -4.57
CA ARG A 16 -9.45 -1.22 -3.86
C ARG A 16 -9.81 -0.28 -2.71
N PRO A 17 -11.06 0.22 -2.60
CA PRO A 17 -11.50 0.93 -1.41
C PRO A 17 -11.50 0.00 -0.19
N ILE A 18 -10.90 0.46 0.92
CA ILE A 18 -10.80 -0.25 2.20
C ILE A 18 -11.24 0.65 3.36
N SER A 19 -11.83 0.04 4.39
CA SER A 19 -12.09 0.71 5.67
C SER A 19 -10.93 0.42 6.63
N VAL A 20 -10.36 1.46 7.22
CA VAL A 20 -9.24 1.34 8.17
C VAL A 20 -9.78 1.52 9.58
N TYR A 21 -9.43 0.58 10.45
CA TYR A 21 -9.77 0.61 11.86
C TYR A 21 -8.49 0.72 12.70
N TYR A 22 -8.53 1.54 13.75
CA TYR A 22 -7.49 1.64 14.75
C TYR A 22 -8.13 1.48 16.12
N ASP A 23 -7.63 0.54 16.91
CA ASP A 23 -8.19 0.21 18.23
C ASP A 23 -9.71 -0.05 18.19
N GLY A 24 -10.16 -0.79 17.16
CA GLY A 24 -11.57 -1.10 16.93
C GLY A 24 -12.42 0.06 16.40
N GLN A 25 -11.89 1.29 16.34
CA GLN A 25 -12.60 2.46 15.84
C GLN A 25 -12.37 2.67 14.34
N LEU A 26 -13.43 2.99 13.60
CA LEU A 26 -13.33 3.36 12.18
C LEU A 26 -12.57 4.69 12.05
N VAL A 27 -11.38 4.64 11.45
CA VAL A 27 -10.54 5.82 11.18
C VAL A 27 -10.95 6.48 9.87
N GLY A 28 -11.41 5.69 8.90
CA GLY A 28 -11.92 6.22 7.63
C GLY A 28 -11.87 5.23 6.47
N ALA A 29 -12.23 5.73 5.28
CA ALA A 29 -12.12 5.02 4.02
C ALA A 29 -10.85 5.47 3.28
N PHE A 30 -10.10 4.50 2.77
CA PHE A 30 -8.86 4.70 2.04
C PHE A 30 -8.86 3.85 0.77
N THR A 31 -7.92 4.10 -0.13
CA THR A 31 -7.72 3.28 -1.32
C THR A 31 -6.41 2.53 -1.19
N ALA A 32 -6.48 1.20 -1.21
CA ALA A 32 -5.31 0.33 -1.25
C ALA A 32 -4.74 0.26 -2.66
N ASP A 33 -3.45 0.55 -2.83
CA ASP A 33 -2.77 0.40 -4.12
C ASP A 33 -2.86 -1.05 -4.64
N LEU A 34 -2.75 -2.04 -3.74
CA LEU A 34 -2.84 -3.46 -4.03
C LEU A 34 -3.41 -4.24 -2.83
N LEU A 35 -4.40 -5.10 -3.11
CA LEU A 35 -4.94 -6.09 -2.18
C LEU A 35 -4.68 -7.50 -2.74
N VAL A 36 -4.17 -8.43 -1.92
CA VAL A 36 -3.89 -9.82 -2.31
C VAL A 36 -4.51 -10.78 -1.30
N ASN A 37 -5.42 -11.65 -1.73
CA ASN A 37 -6.15 -12.60 -0.87
C ASN A 37 -6.71 -11.93 0.40
N ASP A 38 -7.41 -10.81 0.22
CA ASP A 38 -7.99 -9.98 1.30
C ASP A 38 -6.97 -9.41 2.30
N ARG A 39 -5.68 -9.48 2.00
CA ARG A 39 -4.61 -8.88 2.79
C ARG A 39 -4.02 -7.68 2.05
N LEU A 40 -3.86 -6.58 2.78
CA LEU A 40 -3.20 -5.39 2.28
C LEU A 40 -1.69 -5.62 2.24
N GLU A 41 -1.09 -5.48 1.07
CA GLU A 41 0.37 -5.43 0.95
C GLU A 41 0.84 -3.97 1.01
N PHE A 42 1.61 -3.62 2.04
CA PHE A 42 2.18 -2.29 2.18
C PHE A 42 3.67 -2.29 1.80
N LYS A 43 4.05 -1.48 0.81
CA LYS A 43 5.46 -1.17 0.54
C LYS A 43 5.82 0.16 1.20
N LYS A 44 6.62 0.10 2.26
CA LYS A 44 7.15 1.31 2.92
C LYS A 44 8.12 2.02 1.97
N LYS A 45 7.69 3.15 1.37
CA LYS A 45 8.61 4.06 0.68
C LYS A 45 9.31 4.93 1.73
N PHE A 46 10.53 4.55 2.10
CA PHE A 46 11.38 5.41 2.90
C PHE A 46 11.80 6.61 2.06
N ARG A 47 11.43 7.82 2.51
CA ARG A 47 11.84 9.06 1.88
C ARG A 47 13.20 9.45 2.44
N VAL A 48 14.28 9.19 1.69
CA VAL A 48 15.62 9.66 2.05
C VAL A 48 15.63 11.19 1.94
N ARG A 49 15.97 11.90 3.03
CA ARG A 49 16.15 13.36 2.97
C ARG A 49 17.34 13.66 2.06
N LYS A 50 17.14 14.49 1.05
CA LYS A 50 18.24 15.03 0.24
C LYS A 50 19.02 16.01 1.14
N GLN A 51 20.28 15.71 1.44
CA GLN A 51 21.18 16.69 2.07
C GLN A 51 21.45 17.77 1.02
N GLU A 52 21.02 19.00 1.30
CA GLU A 52 21.46 20.16 0.53
C GLU A 52 22.91 20.44 0.91
N SER A 53 23.81 20.33 -0.06
CA SER A 53 25.18 20.79 0.08
C SER A 53 25.17 22.30 0.15
N VAL A 54 25.42 22.86 1.35
CA VAL A 54 25.73 24.28 1.50
C VAL A 54 27.17 24.46 1.05
N SER A 55 27.36 25.10 -0.11
CA SER A 55 28.67 25.58 -0.55
C SER A 55 29.06 26.77 0.34
N LEU A 56 30.23 26.68 1.00
CA LEU A 56 30.92 27.80 1.64
C LEU A 56 31.76 28.56 0.61
#